data_AF-A0A7Y3TPV6-F1
#
_entry.id   AF-A0A7Y3TPV6-F1
#
_cell.length_a   1.000
_cell.length_b   1.000
_cell.length_c   1.000
_cell.angle_alpha   90.00
_cell.angle_beta   90.00
_cell.angle_gamma   90.00
#
_symmetry.space_group_name_H-M   'P 1'
#
loop_
_entity.id
_entity.type
_entity.pdbx_description
1 polymer ?
#
loop_
_entity_poly.entity_id
_entity_poly.type
_entity_poly.pdbx_seq_one_letter_code
_entity_poly.pdbx_strand_id
1 'polypeptide(L)'
;MTSDLTSRHQDLLNSQPHWIKQFIEENDFTNQICSWDIEKLLEIASAIALSAPLENAPGWRFGIDWDTQDKITQLRKAIWNQLKEKNIEASILFPWHYDLTLLLYFGNDTSSQLFVGGRYDPNEFYFLSRILAPGMTFLDIGANEGLYTLFGAKIVGSEGQVLSFEPSLREFQRLQKNLSLNCDITSVKLFQIALSNKAGIQSLKIANSEHSGQNTLGDFVHEGVTCSNTEMVSVQQLDNLIEEMSVQRIDIIKIDVEGAEFLVFEGSRNVIERFHPLICFELLDSALQNQGSSSVSLLRYLRDLGYEIFSWGKFTGLPIKTIQESLPDGNLIAAHPSKSWNMLGETDQAHLNHAELEKAQAVLEQTQDQLKFTQQGVVQLQSQMSQMSQLRDELQNELQFTKDRFEETKVELQQNKEVKEQIQALLESQRDQIVAMESSKFWQLRNQWLALRKRLRLPG
;
A
#
# COMPACT_ATOMS: atom_id res chain seq x y z
N MET A 1 -27.20 -10.47 -6.02
CA MET A 1 -27.11 -9.83 -7.36
C MET A 1 -25.71 -9.27 -7.54
N THR A 2 -24.75 -10.13 -7.87
CA THR A 2 -23.39 -9.77 -8.31
C THR A 2 -23.38 -9.59 -9.82
N SER A 3 -24.20 -8.66 -10.31
CA SER A 3 -24.16 -8.24 -11.71
C SER A 3 -23.22 -7.03 -11.83
N ASP A 4 -21.97 -7.38 -12.15
CA ASP A 4 -21.27 -6.81 -13.29
C ASP A 4 -20.88 -5.33 -13.18
N LEU A 5 -19.68 -5.07 -12.63
CA LEU A 5 -18.95 -3.81 -12.82
C LEU A 5 -18.93 -3.43 -14.32
N THR A 6 -18.91 -4.42 -15.21
CA THR A 6 -18.97 -4.26 -16.67
C THR A 6 -20.30 -3.66 -17.17
N SER A 7 -21.46 -4.01 -16.60
CA SER A 7 -22.76 -3.48 -17.09
C SER A 7 -23.01 -2.02 -16.68
N ARG A 8 -22.49 -1.59 -15.53
CA ARG A 8 -22.67 -0.21 -15.02
C ARG A 8 -21.69 0.78 -15.63
N HIS A 9 -20.48 0.32 -15.98
CA HIS A 9 -19.60 1.05 -16.89
C HIS A 9 -20.28 1.28 -18.24
N GLN A 10 -21.02 0.29 -18.75
CA GLN A 10 -21.83 0.44 -19.95
C GLN A 10 -22.87 1.57 -19.81
N ASP A 11 -23.50 1.72 -18.64
CA ASP A 11 -24.49 2.78 -18.39
C ASP A 11 -23.87 4.19 -18.29
N LEU A 12 -22.69 4.31 -17.68
CA LEU A 12 -21.90 5.55 -17.69
C LEU A 12 -21.38 5.89 -19.09
N LEU A 13 -20.92 4.89 -19.85
CA LEU A 13 -20.62 5.02 -21.27
C LEU A 13 -21.87 5.42 -22.05
N ASN A 14 -23.04 4.88 -21.69
CA ASN A 14 -24.29 5.12 -22.40
C ASN A 14 -24.82 6.55 -22.22
N SER A 15 -24.53 7.18 -21.09
CA SER A 15 -24.89 8.58 -20.79
C SER A 15 -23.94 9.62 -21.40
N GLN A 16 -22.79 9.20 -21.96
CA GLN A 16 -21.89 10.11 -22.68
C GLN A 16 -22.51 10.63 -23.99
N PRO A 17 -22.18 11.87 -24.42
CA PRO A 17 -22.46 12.34 -25.76
C PRO A 17 -22.01 11.35 -26.82
N HIS A 18 -22.82 11.14 -27.86
CA HIS A 18 -22.55 10.14 -28.90
C HIS A 18 -21.16 10.31 -29.57
N TRP A 19 -20.75 11.56 -29.78
CA TRP A 19 -19.44 11.88 -30.35
C TRP A 19 -18.27 11.42 -29.45
N ILE A 20 -18.43 11.42 -28.12
CA ILE A 20 -17.39 10.95 -27.19
C ILE A 20 -17.25 9.44 -27.29
N LYS A 21 -18.36 8.71 -27.35
CA LYS A 21 -18.31 7.24 -27.48
C LYS A 21 -17.59 6.86 -28.75
N GLN A 22 -17.96 7.47 -29.86
CA GLN A 22 -17.29 7.30 -31.14
C GLN A 22 -15.81 7.66 -31.04
N PHE A 23 -15.48 8.78 -30.39
CA PHE A 23 -14.10 9.21 -30.17
C PHE A 23 -13.27 8.17 -29.40
N ILE A 24 -13.80 7.61 -28.31
CA ILE A 24 -13.13 6.59 -27.47
C ILE A 24 -13.00 5.24 -28.20
N GLU A 25 -13.98 4.89 -29.03
CA GLU A 25 -13.99 3.63 -29.78
C GLU A 25 -13.04 3.65 -30.98
N GLU A 26 -12.97 4.78 -31.71
CA GLU A 26 -12.23 4.91 -32.96
C GLU A 26 -10.77 5.33 -32.79
N ASN A 27 -10.39 5.90 -31.65
CA ASN A 27 -9.05 6.47 -31.45
C ASN A 27 -8.25 5.73 -30.36
N ASP A 28 -7.01 5.39 -30.70
CA ASP A 28 -5.98 5.12 -29.69
C ASP A 28 -5.47 6.46 -29.11
N PHE A 29 -6.24 6.98 -28.15
CA PHE A 29 -5.97 8.28 -27.53
C PHE A 29 -4.68 8.30 -26.72
N THR A 30 -4.21 7.14 -26.23
CA THR A 30 -3.04 7.05 -25.33
C THR A 30 -1.77 7.59 -25.99
N ASN A 31 -1.60 7.37 -27.28
CA ASN A 31 -0.46 7.89 -28.05
C ASN A 31 -0.66 9.32 -28.55
N GLN A 32 -1.91 9.76 -28.73
CA GLN A 32 -2.21 11.07 -29.31
C GLN A 32 -2.28 12.19 -28.26
N ILE A 33 -2.60 11.86 -27.01
CA ILE A 33 -2.92 12.84 -25.97
C ILE A 33 -1.78 13.80 -25.65
N CYS A 34 -0.53 13.34 -25.78
CA CYS A 34 0.66 14.17 -25.59
C CYS A 34 0.73 15.36 -26.57
N SER A 35 0.05 15.26 -27.72
CA SER A 35 -0.01 16.31 -28.74
C SER A 35 -1.16 17.30 -28.55
N TRP A 36 -2.09 17.06 -27.62
CA TRP A 36 -3.23 17.94 -27.41
C TRP A 36 -2.81 19.19 -26.63
N ASP A 37 -3.41 20.31 -27.02
CA ASP A 37 -3.32 21.54 -26.25
C ASP A 37 -4.21 21.49 -25.00
N ILE A 38 -4.05 22.49 -24.14
CA ILE A 38 -4.73 22.56 -22.84
C ILE A 38 -6.24 22.75 -23.02
N GLU A 39 -6.67 23.55 -24.00
CA GLU A 39 -8.08 23.81 -24.26
C GLU A 39 -8.81 22.52 -24.63
N LYS A 40 -8.24 21.74 -25.56
CA LYS A 40 -8.80 20.44 -25.95
C LYS A 40 -8.82 19.44 -24.80
N LEU A 41 -7.78 19.40 -23.96
CA LEU A 41 -7.74 18.52 -22.78
C LEU A 41 -8.89 18.85 -21.82
N LEU A 42 -9.11 20.13 -21.52
CA LEU A 42 -10.16 20.58 -20.60
C LEU A 42 -11.57 20.42 -21.19
N GLU A 43 -11.74 20.64 -22.49
CA GLU A 43 -12.99 20.40 -23.20
C GLU A 43 -13.40 18.92 -23.08
N ILE A 44 -12.49 18.00 -23.41
CA ILE A 44 -12.75 16.57 -23.32
C ILE A 44 -12.95 16.14 -21.87
N ALA A 45 -12.13 16.65 -20.93
CA ALA A 45 -12.28 16.36 -19.51
C ALA A 45 -13.68 16.71 -18.99
N SER A 46 -14.17 17.90 -19.33
CA SER A 46 -15.51 18.37 -18.97
C SER A 46 -16.59 17.51 -19.61
N ALA A 47 -16.39 17.12 -20.87
CA ALA A 47 -17.36 16.35 -21.62
C ALA A 47 -17.51 14.90 -21.09
N ILE A 48 -16.48 14.35 -20.46
CA ILE A 48 -16.49 13.00 -19.85
C ILE A 48 -16.63 13.01 -18.32
N ALA A 49 -16.89 14.17 -17.71
CA ALA A 49 -17.02 14.35 -16.26
C ALA A 49 -18.37 13.79 -15.74
N LEU A 50 -18.48 12.47 -15.59
CA LEU A 50 -19.63 11.83 -14.95
C LEU A 50 -19.19 11.03 -13.73
N SER A 51 -19.94 11.15 -12.64
CA SER A 51 -19.72 10.43 -11.39
C SER A 51 -20.33 9.03 -11.39
N ALA A 52 -19.71 8.11 -10.66
CA ALA A 52 -20.28 6.79 -10.39
C ALA A 52 -21.47 6.91 -9.41
N PRO A 53 -22.40 5.94 -9.38
CA PRO A 53 -23.43 5.89 -8.34
C PRO A 53 -22.83 5.53 -6.96
N LEU A 54 -23.52 5.92 -5.89
CA LEU A 54 -23.19 5.43 -4.55
C LEU A 54 -23.63 3.99 -4.39
N GLU A 55 -22.66 3.13 -4.11
CA GLU A 55 -22.86 1.72 -3.81
C GLU A 55 -21.84 1.25 -2.79
N ASN A 56 -22.18 0.18 -2.09
CA ASN A 56 -21.20 -0.50 -1.25
C ASN A 56 -20.09 -1.08 -2.15
N ALA A 57 -18.84 -0.79 -1.79
CA ALA A 57 -17.65 -1.15 -2.52
C ALA A 57 -16.73 -2.02 -1.63
N PRO A 58 -16.99 -3.34 -1.59
CA PRO A 58 -16.12 -4.30 -0.90
C PRO A 58 -14.64 -4.15 -1.22
N GLY A 59 -13.83 -3.98 -0.18
CA GLY A 59 -12.37 -3.93 -0.34
C GLY A 59 -11.90 -2.70 -1.11
N TRP A 60 -12.73 -1.65 -1.17
CA TRP A 60 -12.29 -0.35 -1.66
C TRP A 60 -11.10 0.14 -0.83
N ARG A 61 -10.17 0.78 -1.53
CA ARG A 61 -9.02 1.47 -0.97
C ARG A 61 -8.70 2.66 -1.85
N PHE A 62 -8.03 3.65 -1.27
CA PHE A 62 -7.56 4.82 -1.98
C PHE A 62 -6.85 4.42 -3.28
N GLY A 63 -7.26 5.03 -4.40
CA GLY A 63 -6.61 4.84 -5.68
C GLY A 63 -6.80 3.46 -6.35
N ILE A 64 -7.71 2.61 -5.89
CA ILE A 64 -7.95 1.29 -6.51
C ILE A 64 -8.25 1.35 -8.02
N ASP A 65 -9.00 2.36 -8.46
CA ASP A 65 -9.46 2.46 -9.85
C ASP A 65 -8.35 2.85 -10.82
N TRP A 66 -7.15 3.21 -10.34
CA TRP A 66 -6.05 3.64 -11.20
C TRP A 66 -5.48 2.54 -12.09
N ASP A 67 -5.66 1.28 -11.71
CA ASP A 67 -5.15 0.10 -12.44
C ASP A 67 -6.22 -0.58 -13.31
N THR A 68 -7.40 0.04 -13.45
CA THR A 68 -8.49 -0.51 -14.27
C THR A 68 -8.14 -0.55 -15.77
N GLN A 69 -8.73 -1.50 -16.48
CA GLN A 69 -8.67 -1.61 -17.93
C GLN A 69 -9.79 -0.85 -18.65
N ASP A 70 -10.66 -0.17 -17.89
CA ASP A 70 -11.75 0.63 -18.45
C ASP A 70 -11.21 1.80 -19.30
N LYS A 71 -11.67 1.90 -20.55
CA LYS A 71 -11.20 2.92 -21.50
C LYS A 71 -11.51 4.35 -21.06
N ILE A 72 -12.66 4.60 -20.42
CA ILE A 72 -12.98 5.96 -19.92
C ILE A 72 -12.01 6.33 -18.80
N THR A 73 -11.85 5.45 -17.80
CA THR A 73 -10.90 5.70 -16.71
C THR A 73 -9.47 5.86 -17.23
N GLN A 74 -9.05 5.07 -18.22
CA GLN A 74 -7.76 5.26 -18.88
C GLN A 74 -7.64 6.61 -19.58
N LEU A 75 -8.69 7.09 -20.27
CA LEU A 75 -8.71 8.42 -20.87
C LEU A 75 -8.64 9.52 -19.80
N ARG A 76 -9.45 9.43 -18.75
CA ARG A 76 -9.42 10.37 -17.62
C ARG A 76 -8.06 10.40 -16.94
N LYS A 77 -7.45 9.24 -16.71
CA LYS A 77 -6.08 9.10 -16.18
C LYS A 77 -5.05 9.74 -17.11
N ALA A 78 -5.15 9.50 -18.42
CA ALA A 78 -4.24 10.08 -19.39
C ALA A 78 -4.36 11.62 -19.43
N ILE A 79 -5.58 12.16 -19.42
CA ILE A 79 -5.84 13.60 -19.34
C ILE A 79 -5.27 14.17 -18.05
N TRP A 80 -5.55 13.53 -16.91
CA TRP A 80 -5.05 13.94 -15.60
C TRP A 80 -3.53 14.02 -15.59
N ASN A 81 -2.85 12.97 -16.06
CA ASN A 81 -1.39 12.91 -16.14
C ASN A 81 -0.82 13.99 -17.07
N GLN A 82 -1.43 14.23 -18.23
CA GLN A 82 -0.98 15.29 -19.14
C GLN A 82 -1.12 16.69 -18.54
N LEU A 83 -2.23 16.97 -17.84
CA LEU A 83 -2.42 18.25 -17.16
C LEU A 83 -1.46 18.41 -15.97
N LYS A 84 -1.19 17.32 -15.24
CA LYS A 84 -0.20 17.28 -14.15
C LYS A 84 1.23 17.51 -14.67
N GLU A 85 1.64 16.83 -15.74
CA GLU A 85 2.97 16.99 -16.37
C GLU A 85 3.21 18.42 -16.85
N LYS A 86 2.17 19.09 -17.34
CA LYS A 86 2.23 20.49 -17.79
C LYS A 86 2.12 21.50 -16.64
N ASN A 87 2.00 21.03 -15.39
CA ASN A 87 1.84 21.84 -14.16
C ASN A 87 0.72 22.89 -14.29
N ILE A 88 -0.42 22.48 -14.84
CA ILE A 88 -1.54 23.38 -15.11
C ILE A 88 -2.46 23.46 -13.89
N GLU A 89 -2.56 24.65 -13.31
CA GLU A 89 -3.59 24.98 -12.32
C GLU A 89 -4.94 25.23 -13.02
N ALA A 90 -5.60 24.15 -13.43
CA ALA A 90 -6.92 24.19 -14.02
C ALA A 90 -7.98 23.56 -13.10
N SER A 91 -9.23 23.83 -13.40
CA SER A 91 -10.36 23.18 -12.75
C SER A 91 -11.48 22.89 -13.75
N ILE A 92 -12.30 21.89 -13.44
CA ILE A 92 -13.48 21.53 -14.23
C ILE A 92 -14.71 21.40 -13.34
N LEU A 93 -15.87 21.67 -13.91
CA LEU A 93 -17.14 21.34 -13.27
C LEU A 93 -17.38 19.84 -13.39
N PHE A 94 -17.72 19.22 -12.27
CA PHE A 94 -17.95 17.79 -12.15
C PHE A 94 -19.32 17.53 -11.52
N PRO A 95 -20.29 17.04 -12.29
CA PRO A 95 -21.54 16.49 -11.80
C PRO A 95 -21.30 15.36 -10.79
N TRP A 96 -21.88 15.51 -9.62
CA TRP A 96 -21.77 14.56 -8.52
C TRP A 96 -23.16 14.14 -8.01
N HIS A 97 -23.19 13.38 -6.93
CA HIS A 97 -24.43 12.78 -6.42
C HIS A 97 -25.51 13.83 -6.13
N TYR A 98 -26.79 13.44 -6.28
CA TYR A 98 -27.95 14.29 -5.97
C TYR A 98 -27.95 15.64 -6.70
N ASP A 99 -27.55 15.65 -7.97
CA ASP A 99 -27.43 16.84 -8.81
C ASP A 99 -26.46 17.91 -8.28
N LEU A 100 -25.57 17.51 -7.35
CA LEU A 100 -24.50 18.39 -6.88
C LEU A 100 -23.53 18.66 -8.02
N THR A 101 -22.95 19.86 -8.02
CA THR A 101 -21.84 20.21 -8.90
C THR A 101 -20.62 20.56 -8.05
N LEU A 102 -19.50 19.90 -8.33
CA LEU A 102 -18.20 20.20 -7.73
C LEU A 102 -17.30 20.91 -8.74
N LEU A 103 -16.41 21.76 -8.26
CA LEU A 103 -15.27 22.28 -9.01
C LEU A 103 -14.04 21.47 -8.61
N LEU A 104 -13.59 20.58 -9.49
CA LEU A 104 -12.41 19.75 -9.26
C LEU A 104 -11.17 20.49 -9.73
N TYR A 105 -10.13 20.52 -8.90
CA TYR A 105 -8.86 21.15 -9.21
C TYR A 105 -7.84 20.10 -9.65
N PHE A 106 -7.28 20.27 -10.84
CA PHE A 106 -6.24 19.35 -11.31
C PHE A 106 -4.99 19.45 -10.45
N GLY A 107 -4.37 18.29 -10.22
CA GLY A 107 -3.14 18.20 -9.45
C GLY A 107 -3.33 18.02 -7.94
N ASN A 108 -4.55 17.76 -7.45
CA ASN A 108 -4.77 17.28 -6.08
C ASN A 108 -5.39 15.88 -6.03
N ASP A 109 -5.10 15.15 -4.95
CA ASP A 109 -5.46 13.75 -4.76
C ASP A 109 -6.98 13.51 -4.74
N THR A 110 -7.75 14.35 -4.04
CA THR A 110 -9.22 14.25 -3.94
C THR A 110 -9.91 14.37 -5.30
N SER A 111 -9.56 15.42 -6.05
CA SER A 111 -10.04 15.65 -7.41
C SER A 111 -9.60 14.55 -8.35
N SER A 112 -8.42 13.97 -8.13
CA SER A 112 -7.94 12.85 -8.91
C SER A 112 -8.79 11.61 -8.74
N GLN A 113 -9.16 11.27 -7.49
CA GLN A 113 -10.05 10.16 -7.22
C GLN A 113 -11.43 10.34 -7.87
N LEU A 114 -12.04 11.51 -7.70
CA LEU A 114 -13.35 11.79 -8.27
C LEU A 114 -13.33 11.78 -9.79
N PHE A 115 -12.33 12.43 -10.41
CA PHE A 115 -12.25 12.47 -11.86
C PHE A 115 -11.87 11.10 -12.43
N VAL A 116 -10.72 10.55 -12.06
CA VAL A 116 -10.18 9.31 -12.62
C VAL A 116 -11.03 8.10 -12.20
N GLY A 117 -11.21 7.91 -10.90
CA GLY A 117 -11.94 6.76 -10.34
C GLY A 117 -13.46 6.90 -10.36
N GLY A 118 -13.98 8.11 -10.54
CA GLY A 118 -15.43 8.38 -10.54
C GLY A 118 -16.07 8.38 -9.14
N ARG A 119 -15.27 8.18 -8.07
CA ARG A 119 -15.74 7.99 -6.69
C ARG A 119 -14.68 8.42 -5.67
N TYR A 120 -15.11 8.74 -4.45
CA TYR A 120 -14.29 9.02 -3.28
C TYR A 120 -14.99 8.39 -2.06
N ASP A 121 -14.28 7.64 -1.22
CA ASP A 121 -14.82 6.91 -0.05
C ASP A 121 -16.23 6.29 -0.26
N PRO A 122 -16.45 5.46 -1.30
CA PRO A 122 -17.80 5.00 -1.68
C PRO A 122 -18.54 4.26 -0.57
N ASN A 123 -17.84 3.53 0.30
CA ASN A 123 -18.47 2.84 1.44
C ASN A 123 -19.06 3.82 2.44
N GLU A 124 -18.33 4.88 2.76
CA GLU A 124 -18.77 5.87 3.74
C GLU A 124 -19.90 6.75 3.18
N PHE A 125 -19.77 7.25 1.96
CA PHE A 125 -20.86 7.99 1.32
C PHE A 125 -22.11 7.14 1.10
N TYR A 126 -21.96 5.87 0.72
CA TYR A 126 -23.09 4.94 0.64
C TYR A 126 -23.77 4.78 2.00
N PHE A 127 -23.01 4.56 3.08
CA PHE A 127 -23.55 4.47 4.42
C PHE A 127 -24.26 5.77 4.83
N LEU A 128 -23.60 6.93 4.69
CA LEU A 128 -24.18 8.23 5.02
C LEU A 128 -25.46 8.51 4.23
N SER A 129 -25.56 8.08 2.96
CA SER A 129 -26.78 8.21 2.15
C SER A 129 -28.01 7.51 2.75
N ARG A 130 -27.78 6.50 3.60
CA ARG A 130 -28.83 5.70 4.26
C ARG A 130 -29.16 6.23 5.65
N ILE A 131 -28.23 6.94 6.27
CA ILE A 131 -28.34 7.41 7.65
C ILE A 131 -28.79 8.86 7.74
N LEU A 132 -28.24 9.73 6.90
CA LEU A 132 -28.65 11.12 6.83
C LEU A 132 -30.12 11.20 6.42
N ALA A 133 -30.85 12.09 7.08
CA ALA A 133 -32.26 12.34 6.81
C ALA A 133 -32.57 13.84 6.86
N PRO A 134 -33.65 14.28 6.20
CA PRO A 134 -34.11 15.66 6.30
C PRO A 134 -34.27 16.13 7.75
N GLY A 135 -33.86 17.36 8.04
CA GLY A 135 -33.97 17.96 9.37
C GLY A 135 -32.86 17.59 10.37
N MET A 136 -31.89 16.75 9.99
CA MET A 136 -30.74 16.43 10.85
C MET A 136 -29.72 17.56 10.92
N THR A 137 -28.96 17.59 12.02
CA THR A 137 -27.76 18.41 12.17
C THR A 137 -26.50 17.57 11.94
N PHE A 138 -25.71 17.92 10.92
CA PHE A 138 -24.45 17.26 10.56
C PHE A 138 -23.27 18.21 10.78
N LEU A 139 -22.21 17.74 11.44
CA LEU A 139 -20.95 18.48 11.57
C LEU A 139 -19.90 17.85 10.66
N ASP A 140 -19.21 18.67 9.87
CA ASP A 140 -18.11 18.27 9.00
C ASP A 140 -16.82 18.94 9.49
N ILE A 141 -16.00 18.21 10.26
CA ILE A 141 -14.79 18.71 10.90
C ILE A 141 -13.58 18.26 10.08
N GLY A 142 -12.89 19.21 9.45
CA GLY A 142 -11.92 18.92 8.39
C GLY A 142 -12.58 18.89 7.01
N ALA A 143 -13.43 19.88 6.74
CA ALA A 143 -14.32 19.87 5.58
C ALA A 143 -13.59 19.92 4.22
N ASN A 144 -12.31 20.30 4.20
CA ASN A 144 -11.47 20.36 3.00
C ASN A 144 -12.17 21.12 1.86
N GLU A 145 -12.31 20.54 0.67
CA GLU A 145 -13.02 21.14 -0.47
C GLU A 145 -14.56 21.00 -0.41
N GLY A 146 -15.11 20.38 0.64
CA GLY A 146 -16.55 20.37 0.92
C GLY A 146 -17.35 19.19 0.39
N LEU A 147 -16.70 18.06 0.10
CA LEU A 147 -17.38 16.84 -0.36
C LEU A 147 -18.46 16.39 0.64
N TYR A 148 -18.09 16.13 1.90
CA TYR A 148 -19.01 15.73 2.95
C TYR A 148 -20.02 16.84 3.28
N THR A 149 -19.57 18.10 3.34
CA THR A 149 -20.43 19.27 3.55
C THR A 149 -21.60 19.33 2.56
N LEU A 150 -21.31 19.31 1.25
CA LEU A 150 -22.35 19.43 0.22
C LEU A 150 -23.26 18.20 0.17
N PHE A 151 -22.67 17.02 0.31
CA PHE A 151 -23.40 15.77 0.36
C PHE A 151 -24.40 15.74 1.52
N GLY A 152 -23.93 16.06 2.72
CA GLY A 152 -24.75 16.18 3.92
C GLY A 152 -25.84 17.22 3.75
N ALA A 153 -25.49 18.41 3.27
CA ALA A 153 -26.41 19.52 3.12
C ALA A 153 -27.57 19.22 2.16
N LYS A 154 -27.28 18.51 1.07
CA LYS A 154 -28.30 18.10 0.09
C LYS A 154 -29.32 17.15 0.69
N ILE A 155 -28.89 16.21 1.54
CA ILE A 155 -29.77 15.19 2.14
C ILE A 155 -30.55 15.74 3.33
N VAL A 156 -29.91 16.51 4.22
CA VAL A 156 -30.59 17.09 5.39
C VAL A 156 -31.58 18.19 5.00
N GLY A 157 -31.42 18.78 3.81
CA GLY A 157 -32.33 19.76 3.24
C GLY A 157 -32.39 21.06 4.04
N SER A 158 -33.35 21.92 3.69
CA SER A 158 -33.54 23.25 4.28
C SER A 158 -34.03 23.25 5.73
N GLU A 159 -34.59 22.13 6.20
CA GLU A 159 -35.01 21.94 7.60
C GLU A 159 -33.86 21.48 8.49
N GLY A 160 -32.76 21.00 7.89
CA GLY A 160 -31.57 20.55 8.60
C GLY A 160 -30.50 21.64 8.72
N GLN A 161 -29.33 21.22 9.20
CA GLN A 161 -28.18 22.12 9.34
C GLN A 161 -26.88 21.36 9.13
N VAL A 162 -25.93 21.99 8.44
CA VAL A 162 -24.55 21.54 8.33
C VAL A 162 -23.62 22.60 8.89
N LEU A 163 -22.75 22.22 9.83
CA LEU A 163 -21.70 23.08 10.36
C LEU A 163 -20.35 22.53 9.91
N SER A 164 -19.65 23.28 9.07
CA SER A 164 -18.41 22.82 8.42
C SER A 164 -17.21 23.64 8.89
N PHE A 165 -16.15 22.95 9.29
CA PHE A 165 -14.93 23.54 9.85
C PHE A 165 -13.74 23.17 8.97
N GLU A 166 -13.09 24.18 8.39
CA GLU A 166 -11.89 24.01 7.57
C GLU A 166 -10.91 25.18 7.84
N PRO A 167 -9.78 24.95 8.53
CA PRO A 167 -8.87 26.03 8.90
C PRO A 167 -8.01 26.58 7.75
N SER A 168 -7.63 25.74 6.78
CA SER A 168 -6.74 26.13 5.68
C SER A 168 -7.42 27.19 4.82
N LEU A 169 -6.73 28.31 4.56
CA LEU A 169 -7.28 29.33 3.67
C LEU A 169 -7.52 28.78 2.25
N ARG A 170 -6.60 27.94 1.75
CA ARG A 170 -6.71 27.37 0.40
C ARG A 170 -7.94 26.48 0.27
N GLU A 171 -8.12 25.52 1.18
CA GLU A 171 -9.24 24.59 1.11
C GLU A 171 -10.56 25.26 1.46
N PHE A 172 -10.57 26.18 2.43
CA PHE A 172 -11.76 26.95 2.78
C PHE A 172 -12.30 27.77 1.60
N GLN A 173 -11.42 28.37 0.79
CA GLN A 173 -11.84 29.08 -0.43
C GLN A 173 -12.43 28.13 -1.49
N ARG A 174 -11.90 26.90 -1.61
CA ARG A 174 -12.44 25.89 -2.52
C ARG A 174 -13.82 25.40 -2.04
N LEU A 175 -13.96 25.13 -0.75
CA LEU A 175 -15.24 24.83 -0.10
C LEU A 175 -16.30 25.92 -0.35
N GLN A 176 -15.94 27.20 -0.17
CA GLN A 176 -16.83 28.33 -0.47
C GLN A 176 -17.27 28.36 -1.94
N LYS A 177 -16.33 28.12 -2.86
CA LYS A 177 -16.64 28.05 -4.30
C LYS A 177 -17.58 26.89 -4.61
N ASN A 178 -17.28 25.70 -4.11
CA ASN A 178 -18.13 24.52 -4.26
C ASN A 178 -19.55 24.75 -3.71
N LEU A 179 -19.68 25.39 -2.54
CA LEU A 179 -20.99 25.77 -2.01
C LEU A 179 -21.71 26.78 -2.91
N SER A 180 -21.01 27.78 -3.46
CA SER A 180 -21.61 28.78 -4.35
C SER A 180 -22.16 28.21 -5.66
N LEU A 181 -21.64 27.07 -6.12
CA LEU A 181 -22.14 26.37 -7.31
C LEU A 181 -23.46 25.65 -7.06
N ASN A 182 -23.82 25.40 -5.80
CA ASN A 182 -25.01 24.67 -5.37
C ASN A 182 -25.94 25.64 -4.62
N CYS A 183 -26.42 26.67 -5.33
CA CYS A 183 -27.10 27.83 -4.73
C CYS A 183 -28.47 27.51 -4.10
N ASP A 184 -29.01 26.32 -4.32
CA ASP A 184 -30.21 25.80 -3.65
C ASP A 184 -29.94 25.36 -2.19
N ILE A 185 -28.68 25.16 -1.81
CA ILE A 185 -28.28 24.75 -0.47
C ILE A 185 -28.24 25.96 0.47
N THR A 186 -29.14 25.96 1.46
CA THR A 186 -29.26 27.04 2.46
C THR A 186 -28.95 26.60 3.90
N SER A 187 -28.70 25.31 4.11
CA SER A 187 -28.53 24.69 5.43
C SER A 187 -27.09 24.72 5.97
N VAL A 188 -26.13 25.27 5.23
CA VAL A 188 -24.70 25.22 5.57
C VAL A 188 -24.21 26.49 6.27
N LYS A 189 -23.41 26.33 7.33
CA LYS A 189 -22.59 27.38 7.93
C LYS A 189 -21.12 26.96 7.89
N LEU A 190 -20.27 27.84 7.36
CA LEU A 190 -18.84 27.60 7.18
C LEU A 190 -18.03 28.36 8.24
N PHE A 191 -17.04 27.69 8.82
CA PHE A 191 -16.13 28.27 9.81
C PHE A 191 -14.68 28.02 9.41
N GLN A 192 -13.92 29.10 9.19
CA GLN A 192 -12.49 29.01 8.92
C GLN A 192 -11.69 28.92 10.23
N ILE A 193 -11.86 27.82 10.95
CA ILE A 193 -11.23 27.57 12.25
C ILE A 193 -10.84 26.09 12.36
N ALA A 194 -9.79 25.82 13.12
CA ALA A 194 -9.45 24.47 13.54
C ALA A 194 -10.16 24.15 14.86
N LEU A 195 -10.47 22.87 15.07
CA LEU A 195 -11.01 22.38 16.33
C LEU A 195 -9.93 21.61 17.09
N SER A 196 -9.86 21.80 18.40
CA SER A 196 -8.87 21.16 19.27
C SER A 196 -9.35 21.19 20.73
N ASN A 197 -8.52 20.69 21.64
CA ASN A 197 -8.80 20.65 23.08
C ASN A 197 -8.59 22.01 23.78
N LYS A 198 -8.06 23.02 23.09
CA LYS A 198 -7.83 24.37 23.62
C LYS A 198 -8.08 25.43 22.55
N ALA A 199 -8.68 26.56 22.96
CA ALA A 199 -8.81 27.72 22.10
C ALA A 199 -7.50 28.51 22.00
N GLY A 200 -7.27 29.17 20.87
CA GLY A 200 -6.09 29.99 20.66
C GLY A 200 -5.75 30.21 19.19
N ILE A 201 -4.46 30.41 18.91
CA ILE A 201 -3.91 30.48 17.57
C ILE A 201 -2.78 29.45 17.49
N GLN A 202 -2.78 28.63 16.44
CA GLN A 202 -1.80 27.56 16.28
C GLN A 202 -1.28 27.52 14.84
N SER A 203 -0.08 26.97 14.65
CA SER A 203 0.46 26.70 13.32
C SER A 203 -0.34 25.59 12.64
N LEU A 204 -0.53 25.72 11.33
CA LEU A 204 -1.07 24.70 10.43
C LEU A 204 -0.07 24.53 9.29
N LYS A 205 0.44 23.31 9.09
CA LYS A 205 1.28 22.99 7.93
C LYS A 205 0.40 22.71 6.73
N ILE A 206 0.64 23.44 5.65
CA ILE A 206 -0.11 23.31 4.41
C ILE A 206 0.66 22.39 3.47
N ALA A 207 0.12 21.21 3.23
CA ALA A 207 0.65 20.28 2.25
C ALA A 207 0.66 20.91 0.85
N ASN A 208 1.58 20.49 -0.01
CA ASN A 208 1.58 20.84 -1.42
C ASN A 208 0.24 20.46 -2.09
N SER A 209 -0.03 21.05 -3.26
CA SER A 209 -1.31 20.87 -3.94
C SER A 209 -1.65 19.41 -4.22
N GLU A 210 -0.65 18.56 -4.46
CA GLU A 210 -0.84 17.12 -4.68
C GLU A 210 -1.51 16.46 -3.48
N HIS A 211 -1.08 16.78 -2.27
CA HIS A 211 -1.57 16.17 -1.04
C HIS A 211 -2.45 17.13 -0.24
N SER A 212 -3.36 17.85 -0.90
CA SER A 212 -4.16 18.91 -0.27
C SER A 212 -5.08 18.45 0.86
N GLY A 213 -5.34 17.14 0.98
CA GLY A 213 -6.02 16.51 2.12
C GLY A 213 -5.19 16.55 3.41
N GLN A 214 -3.86 16.50 3.30
CA GLN A 214 -2.94 16.16 4.40
C GLN A 214 -2.39 17.39 5.13
N ASN A 215 -3.24 18.40 5.36
CA ASN A 215 -2.87 19.57 6.14
C ASN A 215 -2.91 19.23 7.64
N THR A 216 -1.83 19.50 8.36
CA THR A 216 -1.65 19.05 9.73
C THR A 216 -1.55 20.21 10.71
N LEU A 217 -2.29 20.16 11.82
CA LEU A 217 -2.19 21.14 12.89
C LEU A 217 -0.89 20.93 13.68
N GLY A 218 -0.17 22.01 14.02
CA GLY A 218 1.11 21.94 14.71
C GLY A 218 2.32 21.92 13.77
N ASP A 219 3.39 21.24 14.18
CA ASP A 219 4.72 21.38 13.58
C ASP A 219 5.25 20.14 12.84
N PHE A 220 4.39 19.18 12.50
CA PHE A 220 4.78 17.99 11.73
C PHE A 220 4.16 17.99 10.32
N VAL A 221 4.75 17.18 9.43
CA VAL A 221 4.21 16.86 8.10
C VAL A 221 4.30 15.35 7.88
N HIS A 222 3.41 14.77 7.09
CA HIS A 222 3.44 13.35 6.77
C HIS A 222 4.71 12.98 5.99
N GLU A 223 5.14 11.73 6.13
CA GLU A 223 6.28 11.20 5.37
C GLU A 223 5.98 11.25 3.86
N GLY A 224 6.94 11.76 3.08
CA GLY A 224 6.79 11.92 1.63
C GLY A 224 6.01 13.17 1.20
N VAL A 225 5.43 13.93 2.12
CA VAL A 225 4.69 15.17 1.83
C VAL A 225 5.60 16.38 1.99
N THR A 226 5.46 17.34 1.07
CA THR A 226 6.19 18.61 1.16
C THR A 226 5.29 19.71 1.72
N CYS A 227 5.82 20.48 2.67
CA CYS A 227 5.15 21.66 3.20
C CYS A 227 5.29 22.81 2.21
N SER A 228 4.17 23.27 1.66
CA SER A 228 4.12 24.43 0.76
C SER A 228 4.10 25.75 1.53
N ASN A 229 3.41 25.79 2.67
CA ASN A 229 3.23 26.97 3.50
C ASN A 229 2.97 26.62 4.97
N THR A 230 3.12 27.57 5.89
CA THR A 230 2.63 27.47 7.27
C THR A 230 1.69 28.63 7.54
N GLU A 231 0.47 28.33 7.98
CA GLU A 231 -0.56 29.31 8.31
C GLU A 231 -0.73 29.39 9.83
N MET A 232 -1.07 30.58 10.34
CA MET A 232 -1.50 30.75 11.73
C MET A 232 -3.03 30.79 11.74
N VAL A 233 -3.65 29.77 12.31
CA VAL A 233 -5.11 29.59 12.26
C VAL A 233 -5.73 29.74 13.63
N SER A 234 -6.96 30.24 13.65
CA SER A 234 -7.78 30.28 14.87
C SER A 234 -8.17 28.86 15.26
N VAL A 235 -8.04 28.55 16.55
CA VAL A 235 -8.38 27.24 17.12
C VAL A 235 -9.44 27.44 18.19
N GLN A 236 -10.45 26.57 18.21
CA GLN A 236 -11.54 26.60 19.18
C GLN A 236 -11.86 25.20 19.71
N GLN A 237 -12.49 25.14 20.88
CA GLN A 237 -13.11 23.91 21.38
C GLN A 237 -14.53 23.82 20.80
N LEU A 238 -14.91 22.63 20.33
CA LEU A 238 -16.25 22.42 19.79
C LEU A 238 -17.33 22.66 20.85
N ASP A 239 -17.07 22.26 22.10
CA ASP A 239 -18.00 22.46 23.20
C ASP A 239 -18.40 23.95 23.36
N ASN A 240 -17.41 24.86 23.37
CA ASN A 240 -17.66 26.29 23.52
C ASN A 240 -18.47 26.85 22.33
N LEU A 241 -18.10 26.47 21.10
CA LEU A 241 -18.80 26.95 19.91
C LEU A 241 -20.26 26.50 19.87
N ILE A 242 -20.51 25.25 20.22
CA ILE A 242 -21.86 24.68 20.24
C ILE A 242 -22.73 25.34 21.31
N GLU A 243 -22.15 25.67 22.47
CA GLU A 243 -22.82 26.45 23.52
C GLU A 243 -23.11 27.89 23.05
N GLU A 244 -22.11 28.61 22.52
CA GLU A 244 -22.24 29.99 22.02
C GLU A 244 -23.29 30.11 20.92
N MET A 245 -23.31 29.15 19.98
CA MET A 245 -24.29 29.09 18.91
C MET A 245 -25.67 28.59 19.37
N SER A 246 -25.79 28.14 20.62
CA SER A 246 -27.00 27.56 21.19
C SER A 246 -27.56 26.41 20.34
N VAL A 247 -26.70 25.56 19.78
CA VAL A 247 -27.11 24.41 18.98
C VAL A 247 -27.79 23.39 19.88
N GLN A 248 -29.02 23.01 19.53
CA GLN A 248 -29.87 22.15 20.36
C GLN A 248 -29.84 20.67 19.97
N ARG A 249 -29.19 20.35 18.84
CA ARG A 249 -29.16 19.00 18.29
C ARG A 249 -27.92 18.81 17.44
N ILE A 250 -27.24 17.68 17.64
CA ILE A 250 -26.19 17.17 16.76
C ILE A 250 -26.50 15.69 16.55
N ASP A 251 -26.73 15.31 15.29
CA ASP A 251 -27.09 13.95 14.94
C ASP A 251 -25.85 13.17 14.49
N ILE A 252 -25.02 13.76 13.62
CA ILE A 252 -23.85 13.10 13.04
C ILE A 252 -22.65 14.06 13.04
N ILE A 253 -21.45 13.55 13.29
CA ILE A 253 -20.17 14.26 13.19
C ILE A 253 -19.23 13.46 12.29
N LYS A 254 -18.65 14.09 11.25
CA LYS A 254 -17.44 13.60 10.56
C LYS A 254 -16.22 14.32 11.12
N ILE A 255 -15.15 13.58 11.40
CA ILE A 255 -13.86 14.12 11.84
C ILE A 255 -12.77 13.58 10.92
N ASP A 256 -12.06 14.47 10.24
CA ASP A 256 -10.97 14.14 9.33
C ASP A 256 -9.92 15.25 9.40
N VAL A 257 -9.02 15.18 10.37
CA VAL A 257 -8.13 16.32 10.71
C VAL A 257 -6.66 15.90 10.77
N GLU A 258 -6.34 14.82 10.05
CA GLU A 258 -4.98 14.34 9.76
C GLU A 258 -4.10 14.29 11.02
N GLY A 259 -4.60 13.62 12.06
CA GLY A 259 -3.88 13.34 13.31
C GLY A 259 -4.32 14.16 14.51
N ALA A 260 -5.09 15.24 14.33
CA ALA A 260 -5.61 16.03 15.44
C ALA A 260 -6.91 15.46 16.05
N GLU A 261 -7.37 14.27 15.64
CA GLU A 261 -8.69 13.71 15.99
C GLU A 261 -8.84 13.58 17.50
N PHE A 262 -7.80 13.09 18.19
CA PHE A 262 -7.85 12.94 19.65
C PHE A 262 -8.04 14.29 20.36
N LEU A 263 -7.41 15.36 19.87
CA LEU A 263 -7.57 16.69 20.42
C LEU A 263 -8.97 17.25 20.16
N VAL A 264 -9.55 16.99 18.98
CA VAL A 264 -10.96 17.31 18.68
C VAL A 264 -11.89 16.57 19.64
N PHE A 265 -11.66 15.27 19.89
CA PHE A 265 -12.45 14.47 20.82
C PHE A 265 -12.38 14.98 22.26
N GLU A 266 -11.21 15.44 22.72
CA GLU A 266 -11.07 16.08 24.03
C GLU A 266 -11.81 17.43 24.09
N GLY A 267 -11.75 18.23 23.02
CA GLY A 267 -12.44 19.52 22.91
C GLY A 267 -13.94 19.46 22.60
N SER A 268 -14.49 18.26 22.43
CA SER A 268 -15.91 18.00 22.10
C SER A 268 -16.59 17.07 23.10
N ARG A 269 -15.98 16.86 24.28
CA ARG A 269 -16.46 15.88 25.26
C ARG A 269 -17.91 16.15 25.68
N ASN A 270 -18.25 17.40 26.02
CA ASN A 270 -19.60 17.71 26.47
C ASN A 270 -20.62 17.55 25.34
N VAL A 271 -20.25 17.90 24.10
CA VAL A 271 -21.06 17.68 22.90
C VAL A 271 -21.34 16.18 22.69
N ILE A 272 -20.30 15.34 22.78
CA ILE A 272 -20.42 13.90 22.57
C ILE A 272 -21.28 13.25 23.66
N GLU A 273 -21.02 13.54 24.94
CA GLU A 273 -21.78 13.00 26.07
C GLU A 273 -23.23 13.52 26.10
N ARG A 274 -23.47 14.77 25.69
CA ARG A 274 -24.83 15.37 25.67
C ARG A 274 -25.67 14.82 24.54
N PHE A 275 -25.13 14.82 23.32
CA PHE A 275 -25.92 14.56 22.12
C PHE A 275 -25.84 13.11 21.66
N HIS A 276 -24.83 12.33 22.07
CA HIS A 276 -24.56 10.99 21.55
C HIS A 276 -24.66 10.91 20.01
N PRO A 277 -23.97 11.78 19.24
CA PRO A 277 -24.03 11.72 17.78
C PRO A 277 -23.44 10.41 17.24
N LEU A 278 -23.82 10.03 16.02
CA LEU A 278 -23.02 9.08 15.23
C LEU A 278 -21.74 9.78 14.79
N ILE A 279 -20.59 9.14 14.94
CA ILE A 279 -19.29 9.75 14.63
C ILE A 279 -18.61 8.93 13.54
N CYS A 280 -18.36 9.53 12.38
CA CYS A 280 -17.44 8.99 11.37
C CYS A 280 -16.10 9.68 11.58
N PHE A 281 -15.00 8.94 11.63
CA PHE A 281 -13.69 9.54 11.88
C PHE A 281 -12.57 8.77 11.19
N GLU A 282 -11.52 9.48 10.77
CA GLU A 282 -10.30 8.84 10.29
C GLU A 282 -9.43 8.40 11.47
N LEU A 283 -8.82 7.22 11.35
CA LEU A 283 -7.82 6.71 12.27
C LEU A 283 -6.50 6.53 11.53
N LEU A 284 -5.51 7.33 11.84
CA LEU A 284 -4.15 7.19 11.30
C LEU A 284 -3.14 7.22 12.44
N ASP A 285 -2.62 6.05 12.83
CA ASP A 285 -1.82 5.92 14.06
C ASP A 285 -0.54 6.76 14.00
N SER A 286 0.11 6.81 12.84
CA SER A 286 1.33 7.62 12.64
C SER A 286 1.09 9.12 12.82
N ALA A 287 -0.05 9.64 12.36
CA ALA A 287 -0.41 11.04 12.54
C ALA A 287 -0.79 11.34 13.99
N LEU A 288 -1.54 10.45 14.64
CA LEU A 288 -1.88 10.57 16.07
C LEU A 288 -0.65 10.58 16.97
N GLN A 289 0.36 9.74 16.67
CA GLN A 289 1.63 9.72 17.40
C GLN A 289 2.38 11.05 17.32
N ASN A 290 2.36 11.72 16.17
CA ASN A 290 2.95 13.05 16.00
C ASN A 290 2.25 14.13 16.85
N GLN A 291 1.01 13.88 17.26
CA GLN A 291 0.21 14.75 18.12
C GLN A 291 0.18 14.27 19.59
N GLY A 292 1.03 13.31 19.96
CA GLY A 292 1.15 12.82 21.33
C GLY A 292 0.05 11.84 21.76
N SER A 293 -0.67 11.23 20.81
CA SER A 293 -1.70 10.21 21.05
C SER A 293 -1.39 8.90 20.32
N SER A 294 -2.36 8.00 20.26
CA SER A 294 -2.30 6.76 19.47
C SER A 294 -3.71 6.30 19.13
N SER A 295 -3.81 5.42 18.13
CA SER A 295 -5.04 4.73 17.78
C SER A 295 -5.68 4.02 18.97
N VAL A 296 -4.86 3.32 19.77
CA VAL A 296 -5.31 2.61 20.97
C VAL A 296 -5.90 3.57 22.00
N SER A 297 -5.24 4.71 22.24
CA SER A 297 -5.73 5.73 23.17
C SER A 297 -7.06 6.33 22.71
N LEU A 298 -7.18 6.66 21.42
CA LEU A 298 -8.40 7.21 20.84
C LEU A 298 -9.56 6.21 20.92
N LEU A 299 -9.34 4.98 20.49
CA LEU A 299 -10.38 3.94 20.54
C LEU A 299 -10.82 3.63 21.97
N ARG A 300 -9.88 3.64 22.93
CA ARG A 300 -10.21 3.48 24.35
C ARG A 300 -11.06 4.65 24.86
N TYR A 301 -10.69 5.88 24.54
CA TYR A 301 -11.44 7.08 24.94
C TYR A 301 -12.90 7.02 24.49
N LEU A 302 -13.16 6.66 23.23
CA LEU A 302 -14.55 6.52 22.73
C LEU A 302 -15.31 5.39 23.45
N ARG A 303 -14.67 4.25 23.71
CA ARG A 303 -15.28 3.14 24.45
C ARG A 303 -15.61 3.52 25.89
N ASP A 304 -14.74 4.29 26.54
CA ASP A 304 -14.96 4.79 27.90
C ASP A 304 -16.16 5.76 27.95
N LEU A 305 -16.46 6.45 26.84
CA LEU A 305 -17.68 7.24 26.64
C LEU A 305 -18.91 6.39 26.22
N GLY A 306 -18.79 5.06 26.22
CA GLY A 306 -19.90 4.14 25.91
C GLY A 306 -20.14 3.87 24.43
N TYR A 307 -19.25 4.33 23.54
CA TYR A 307 -19.40 4.12 22.10
C TYR A 307 -18.95 2.72 21.66
N GLU A 308 -19.68 2.17 20.69
CA GLU A 308 -19.31 0.98 19.95
C GLU A 308 -18.61 1.37 18.65
N ILE A 309 -17.51 0.69 18.32
CA ILE A 309 -16.69 0.98 17.15
C ILE A 309 -17.02 0.01 16.02
N PHE A 310 -17.08 0.53 14.80
CA PHE A 310 -17.34 -0.20 13.57
C PHE A 310 -16.28 0.13 12.53
N SER A 311 -15.83 -0.89 11.80
CA SER A 311 -14.93 -0.78 10.66
C SER A 311 -15.63 -1.23 9.38
N TRP A 312 -15.15 -0.80 8.22
CA TRP A 312 -15.70 -1.26 6.94
C TRP A 312 -15.38 -2.73 6.67
N GLY A 313 -16.42 -3.52 6.40
CA GLY A 313 -16.29 -4.91 6.03
C GLY A 313 -15.58 -5.08 4.69
N LYS A 314 -14.45 -5.78 4.67
CA LYS A 314 -13.64 -6.00 3.46
C LYS A 314 -14.42 -6.66 2.31
N PHE A 315 -15.45 -7.44 2.61
CA PHE A 315 -16.21 -8.19 1.62
C PHE A 315 -17.56 -7.60 1.26
N THR A 316 -18.09 -6.73 2.11
CA THR A 316 -19.44 -6.19 1.98
C THR A 316 -19.47 -4.69 1.78
N GLY A 317 -18.40 -3.98 2.16
CA GLY A 317 -18.35 -2.53 2.15
C GLY A 317 -19.24 -1.89 3.22
N LEU A 318 -19.81 -2.68 4.14
CA LEU A 318 -20.75 -2.22 5.16
C LEU A 318 -20.09 -2.16 6.55
N PRO A 319 -20.60 -1.35 7.49
CA PRO A 319 -20.05 -1.28 8.84
C PRO A 319 -20.15 -2.62 9.57
N ILE A 320 -19.04 -3.08 10.15
CA ILE A 320 -18.97 -4.27 11.00
C ILE A 320 -18.45 -3.85 12.36
N LYS A 321 -19.21 -4.21 13.42
CA LYS A 321 -18.81 -3.94 14.79
C LYS A 321 -17.50 -4.65 15.11
N THR A 322 -16.56 -3.92 15.70
CA THR A 322 -15.26 -4.45 16.07
C THR A 322 -14.96 -4.28 17.56
N ILE A 323 -14.38 -5.32 18.15
CA ILE A 323 -13.95 -5.37 19.55
C ILE A 323 -12.42 -5.36 19.68
N GLN A 324 -11.69 -5.26 18.57
CA GLN A 324 -10.23 -5.28 18.58
C GLN A 324 -9.67 -3.98 19.16
N GLU A 325 -8.64 -4.08 20.01
CA GLU A 325 -8.01 -2.90 20.62
C GLU A 325 -7.21 -2.06 19.62
N SER A 326 -6.64 -2.71 18.61
CA SER A 326 -5.93 -2.10 17.50
C SER A 326 -6.66 -2.42 16.20
N LEU A 327 -6.80 -1.41 15.35
CA LEU A 327 -7.46 -1.48 14.06
C LEU A 327 -6.49 -0.97 12.98
N PRO A 328 -6.63 -1.42 11.73
CA PRO A 328 -5.89 -0.81 10.62
C PRO A 328 -6.28 0.66 10.45
N ASP A 329 -5.38 1.43 9.86
CA ASP A 329 -5.63 2.83 9.52
C ASP A 329 -6.80 2.96 8.52
N GLY A 330 -7.49 4.09 8.58
CA GLY A 330 -8.56 4.49 7.69
C GLY A 330 -9.83 4.96 8.42
N ASN A 331 -10.90 5.13 7.65
CA ASN A 331 -12.19 5.60 8.15
C ASN A 331 -12.91 4.56 9.02
N LEU A 332 -13.44 5.00 10.16
CA LEU A 332 -14.18 4.22 11.13
C LEU A 332 -15.47 4.92 11.53
N ILE A 333 -16.38 4.18 12.17
CA ILE A 333 -17.60 4.71 12.74
C ILE A 333 -17.65 4.39 14.25
N ALA A 334 -18.07 5.35 15.06
CA ALA A 334 -18.44 5.16 16.44
C ALA A 334 -19.93 5.50 16.63
N ALA A 335 -20.70 4.56 17.19
CA ALA A 335 -22.11 4.73 17.49
C ALA A 335 -22.39 4.44 18.97
N HIS A 336 -23.14 5.31 19.64
CA HIS A 336 -23.56 5.08 21.01
C HIS A 336 -24.88 4.28 21.04
N PRO A 337 -25.00 3.21 21.86
CA PRO A 337 -26.15 2.30 21.84
C PRO A 337 -27.47 2.93 22.33
N SER A 338 -27.42 4.12 22.93
CA SER A 338 -28.64 4.89 23.29
C SER A 338 -29.40 5.42 22.07
N LYS A 339 -28.79 5.42 20.88
CA LYS A 339 -29.43 5.79 19.61
C LYS A 339 -29.40 4.61 18.64
N SER A 340 -30.52 4.38 17.97
CA SER A 340 -30.61 3.37 16.91
C SER A 340 -30.29 4.01 15.56
N TRP A 341 -29.20 3.54 14.94
CA TRP A 341 -28.72 4.06 13.66
C TRP A 341 -28.96 3.13 12.47
N ASN A 342 -29.73 2.03 12.64
CA ASN A 342 -29.94 1.02 11.58
C ASN A 342 -28.64 0.69 10.82
N MET A 343 -27.58 0.37 11.57
CA MET A 343 -26.20 0.23 11.07
C MET A 343 -26.06 -0.81 9.95
N LEU A 344 -27.03 -1.73 9.84
CA LEU A 344 -27.14 -2.79 8.85
C LEU A 344 -28.63 -2.91 8.45
N GLY A 345 -28.97 -2.81 7.17
CA GLY A 345 -30.33 -3.08 6.72
C GLY A 345 -30.69 -4.56 6.90
N GLU A 346 -31.97 -4.89 7.16
CA GLU A 346 -32.43 -6.29 7.32
C GLU A 346 -32.09 -7.18 6.12
N THR A 347 -32.13 -6.64 4.91
CA THR A 347 -31.69 -7.31 3.67
C THR A 347 -30.18 -7.49 3.58
N ASP A 348 -29.42 -6.56 4.15
CA ASP A 348 -27.97 -6.52 4.10
C ASP A 348 -27.36 -7.56 5.03
N GLN A 349 -27.94 -7.79 6.21
CA GLN A 349 -27.48 -8.80 7.18
C GLN A 349 -27.51 -10.23 6.59
N ALA A 350 -28.55 -10.56 5.83
CA ALA A 350 -28.67 -11.88 5.19
C ALA A 350 -27.67 -12.04 4.03
N HIS A 351 -27.42 -10.97 3.26
CA HIS A 351 -26.44 -10.96 2.18
C HIS A 351 -25.00 -10.99 2.71
N LEU A 352 -24.72 -10.28 3.82
CA LEU A 352 -23.48 -10.33 4.59
C LEU A 352 -23.15 -11.76 4.99
N ASN A 353 -24.08 -12.42 5.69
CA ASN A 353 -23.87 -13.78 6.17
C ASN A 353 -23.64 -14.77 5.03
N HIS A 354 -24.32 -14.61 3.89
CA HIS A 354 -24.17 -15.53 2.76
C HIS A 354 -22.86 -15.28 1.97
N ALA A 355 -22.55 -14.02 1.65
CA ALA A 355 -21.36 -13.66 0.90
C ALA A 355 -20.06 -13.89 1.68
N GLU A 356 -20.08 -13.64 3.00
CA GLU A 356 -18.94 -13.98 3.86
C GLU A 356 -18.76 -15.49 3.98
N LEU A 357 -19.85 -16.27 4.06
CA LEU A 357 -19.77 -17.73 4.11
C LEU A 357 -19.21 -18.32 2.82
N GLU A 358 -19.69 -17.89 1.66
CA GLU A 358 -19.21 -18.38 0.36
C GLU A 358 -17.73 -18.05 0.13
N LYS A 359 -17.29 -16.83 0.50
CA LYS A 359 -15.88 -16.44 0.34
C LYS A 359 -14.98 -17.08 1.39
N ALA A 360 -15.44 -17.26 2.63
CA ALA A 360 -14.71 -18.04 3.64
C ALA A 360 -14.53 -19.49 3.17
N GLN A 361 -15.53 -20.07 2.51
CA GLN A 361 -15.42 -21.39 1.88
C GLN A 361 -14.40 -21.40 0.74
N ALA A 362 -14.41 -20.40 -0.15
CA ALA A 362 -13.45 -20.30 -1.25
C ALA A 362 -12.00 -20.13 -0.76
N VAL A 363 -11.77 -19.28 0.25
CA VAL A 363 -10.43 -19.12 0.87
C VAL A 363 -10.00 -20.40 1.56
N LEU A 364 -10.91 -21.09 2.24
CA LEU A 364 -10.62 -22.38 2.88
C LEU A 364 -10.19 -23.41 1.83
N GLU A 365 -10.90 -23.50 0.71
CA GLU A 365 -10.59 -24.41 -0.40
C GLU A 365 -9.23 -24.10 -1.03
N GLN A 366 -8.95 -22.83 -1.33
CA GLN A 366 -7.64 -22.40 -1.85
C GLN A 366 -6.50 -22.72 -0.86
N THR A 367 -6.73 -22.50 0.44
CA THR A 367 -5.74 -22.79 1.48
C THR A 367 -5.51 -24.30 1.61
N GLN A 368 -6.56 -25.12 1.47
CA GLN A 368 -6.45 -26.57 1.45
C GLN A 368 -5.64 -27.06 0.24
N ASP A 369 -5.82 -26.47 -0.93
CA ASP A 369 -5.05 -26.82 -2.12
C ASP A 369 -3.58 -26.41 -2.02
N GLN A 370 -3.29 -25.22 -1.48
CA GLN A 370 -1.92 -24.82 -1.15
C GLN A 370 -1.28 -25.77 -0.15
N LEU A 371 -2.02 -26.16 0.90
CA LEU A 371 -1.53 -27.11 1.90
C LEU A 371 -1.18 -28.47 1.26
N LYS A 372 -2.04 -28.99 0.38
CA LYS A 372 -1.75 -30.24 -0.37
C LYS A 372 -0.50 -30.10 -1.23
N PHE A 373 -0.36 -28.99 -1.96
CA PHE A 373 0.82 -28.75 -2.80
C PHE A 373 2.10 -28.69 -1.96
N THR A 374 2.08 -27.96 -0.84
CA THR A 374 3.21 -27.90 0.09
C THR A 374 3.54 -29.27 0.68
N GLN A 375 2.53 -30.06 1.07
CA GLN A 375 2.72 -31.42 1.57
C GLN A 375 3.39 -32.33 0.53
N GLN A 376 2.97 -32.26 -0.74
CA GLN A 376 3.61 -33.00 -1.83
C GLN A 376 5.07 -32.58 -2.03
N GLY A 377 5.37 -31.28 -1.96
CA GLY A 377 6.73 -30.76 -2.01
C GLY A 377 7.61 -31.27 -0.87
N VAL A 378 7.08 -31.34 0.35
CA VAL A 378 7.79 -31.92 1.51
C VAL A 378 8.13 -33.39 1.27
N VAL A 379 7.20 -34.20 0.75
CA VAL A 379 7.45 -35.62 0.43
C VAL A 379 8.55 -35.76 -0.63
N GLN A 380 8.54 -34.91 -1.66
CA GLN A 380 9.57 -34.94 -2.71
C GLN A 380 10.95 -34.57 -2.17
N LEU A 381 11.03 -33.54 -1.31
CA LEU A 381 12.28 -33.16 -0.63
C LEU A 381 12.79 -34.26 0.29
N GLN A 382 11.91 -34.95 1.04
CA GLN A 382 12.30 -36.09 1.86
C GLN A 382 12.89 -37.23 1.02
N SER A 383 12.30 -37.51 -0.15
CA SER A 383 12.84 -38.51 -1.10
C SER A 383 14.23 -38.10 -1.61
N GLN A 384 14.43 -36.83 -1.99
CA GLN A 384 15.73 -36.32 -2.44
C GLN A 384 16.77 -36.38 -1.33
N MET A 385 16.41 -36.03 -0.10
CA MET A 385 17.29 -36.15 1.06
C MET A 385 17.72 -37.60 1.30
N SER A 386 16.79 -38.56 1.14
CA SER A 386 17.12 -39.99 1.25
C SER A 386 18.10 -40.43 0.16
N GLN A 387 17.91 -40.00 -1.09
CA GLN A 387 18.83 -40.30 -2.19
C GLN A 387 20.22 -39.67 -1.96
N MET A 388 20.27 -38.41 -1.53
CA MET A 388 21.52 -37.74 -1.18
C MET A 388 22.24 -38.42 -0.01
N SER A 389 21.52 -38.98 0.95
CA SER A 389 22.11 -39.76 2.04
C SER A 389 22.76 -41.04 1.50
N GLN A 390 22.06 -41.79 0.63
CA GLN A 390 22.63 -42.99 0.01
C GLN A 390 23.88 -42.68 -0.81
N LEU A 391 23.84 -41.63 -1.64
CA LEU A 391 24.98 -41.21 -2.45
C LEU A 391 26.18 -40.79 -1.56
N ARG A 392 25.92 -40.14 -0.43
CA ARG A 392 26.95 -39.77 0.55
C ARG A 392 27.62 -41.02 1.12
N ASP A 393 26.84 -42.03 1.48
CA ASP A 393 27.37 -43.28 2.04
C ASP A 393 28.21 -44.04 0.99
N GLU A 394 27.78 -44.05 -0.28
CA GLU A 394 28.56 -44.60 -1.39
C GLU A 394 29.90 -43.87 -1.59
N LEU A 395 29.88 -42.53 -1.65
CA LEU A 395 31.08 -41.70 -1.75
C LEU A 395 32.03 -41.90 -0.57
N GLN A 396 31.51 -42.08 0.65
CA GLN A 396 32.33 -42.38 1.83
C GLN A 396 33.03 -43.73 1.70
N ASN A 397 32.34 -44.75 1.18
CA ASN A 397 32.93 -46.06 0.93
C ASN A 397 34.01 -46.02 -0.16
N GLU A 398 33.77 -45.32 -1.27
CA GLU A 398 34.77 -45.14 -2.33
C GLU A 398 36.00 -44.35 -1.84
N LEU A 399 35.77 -43.32 -1.03
CA LEU A 399 36.84 -42.54 -0.42
C LEU A 399 37.70 -43.42 0.50
N GLN A 400 37.06 -44.29 1.31
CA GLN A 400 37.78 -45.21 2.18
C GLN A 400 38.61 -46.21 1.37
N PHE A 401 38.01 -46.83 0.35
CA PHE A 401 38.72 -47.74 -0.56
C PHE A 401 39.93 -47.06 -1.23
N THR A 402 39.76 -45.82 -1.68
CA THR A 402 40.84 -45.05 -2.32
C THR A 402 41.97 -44.73 -1.34
N LYS A 403 41.64 -44.40 -0.08
CA LYS A 403 42.63 -44.18 0.97
C LYS A 403 43.44 -45.44 1.28
N ASP A 404 42.76 -46.58 1.39
CA ASP A 404 43.41 -47.86 1.68
C ASP A 404 44.40 -48.22 0.56
N ARG A 405 43.98 -48.10 -0.71
CA ARG A 405 44.84 -48.34 -1.87
C ARG A 405 46.03 -47.38 -1.96
N PHE A 406 45.85 -46.13 -1.54
CA PHE A 406 46.92 -45.16 -1.47
C PHE A 406 47.97 -45.54 -0.43
N GLU A 407 47.57 -45.98 0.76
CA GLU A 407 48.51 -46.45 1.78
C GLU A 407 49.24 -47.73 1.33
N GLU A 408 48.58 -48.67 0.64
CA GLU A 408 49.25 -49.82 0.03
C GLU A 408 50.33 -49.39 -0.97
N THR A 409 49.99 -48.49 -1.90
CA THR A 409 50.92 -47.99 -2.92
C THR A 409 52.11 -47.25 -2.28
N LYS A 410 51.89 -46.55 -1.18
CA LYS A 410 52.93 -45.86 -0.42
C LYS A 410 53.89 -46.83 0.25
N VAL A 411 53.39 -47.96 0.78
CA VAL A 411 54.23 -49.05 1.29
C VAL A 411 55.07 -49.67 0.18
N GLU A 412 54.48 -49.97 -0.97
CA GLU A 412 55.22 -50.48 -2.14
C GLU A 412 56.30 -49.50 -2.62
N LEU A 413 55.99 -48.21 -2.66
CA LEU A 413 56.95 -47.17 -3.03
C LEU A 413 58.14 -47.12 -2.07
N GLN A 414 57.89 -47.28 -0.76
CA GLN A 414 58.95 -47.31 0.25
C GLN A 414 59.86 -48.53 0.06
N GLN A 415 59.28 -49.71 -0.16
CA GLN A 415 60.04 -50.93 -0.48
C GLN A 415 60.89 -50.75 -1.75
N ASN A 416 60.32 -50.15 -2.80
CA ASN A 416 61.05 -49.89 -4.04
C ASN A 416 62.20 -48.89 -3.85
N LYS A 417 62.06 -47.90 -2.95
CA LYS A 417 63.16 -47.00 -2.58
C LYS A 417 64.30 -47.75 -1.88
N GLU A 418 63.97 -48.62 -0.93
CA GLU A 418 64.97 -49.44 -0.23
C GLU A 418 65.73 -50.37 -1.20
N VAL A 419 65.01 -51.02 -2.12
CA VAL A 419 65.62 -51.85 -3.17
C VAL A 419 66.53 -51.02 -4.07
N LYS A 420 66.11 -49.80 -4.46
CA LYS A 420 66.93 -48.89 -5.26
C LYS A 420 68.23 -48.51 -4.54
N GLU A 421 68.15 -48.18 -3.25
CA GLU A 421 69.34 -47.86 -2.43
C GLU A 421 70.29 -49.05 -2.34
N GLN A 422 69.78 -50.27 -2.16
CA GLN A 422 70.59 -51.50 -2.16
C GLN A 422 71.31 -51.71 -3.51
N ILE A 423 70.60 -51.53 -4.64
CA ILE A 423 71.19 -51.65 -5.98
C ILE A 423 72.28 -50.59 -6.18
N GLN A 424 72.04 -49.36 -5.74
CA GLN A 424 72.99 -48.27 -5.88
C GLN A 424 74.28 -48.53 -5.07
N ALA A 425 74.15 -49.02 -3.83
CA ALA A 425 75.30 -49.44 -3.02
C ALA A 425 76.09 -50.60 -3.67
N LEU A 426 75.40 -51.57 -4.29
CA LEU A 426 76.04 -52.66 -5.02
C LEU A 426 76.82 -52.15 -6.24
N LEU A 427 76.25 -51.23 -7.00
CA LEU A 427 76.90 -50.61 -8.16
C LEU A 427 78.14 -49.80 -7.77
N GLU A 428 78.07 -49.04 -6.66
CA GLU A 428 79.23 -48.33 -6.12
C GLU A 428 80.33 -49.31 -5.69
N SER A 429 79.98 -50.39 -5.00
CA SER A 429 80.94 -51.45 -4.64
C SER A 429 81.60 -52.09 -5.86
N GLN A 430 80.84 -52.41 -6.91
CA GLN A 430 81.41 -52.94 -8.15
C GLN A 430 82.29 -51.91 -8.87
N ARG A 431 81.90 -50.64 -8.87
CA ARG A 431 82.71 -49.56 -9.44
C ARG A 431 84.04 -49.43 -8.71
N ASP A 432 84.04 -49.47 -7.38
CA ASP A 432 85.25 -49.43 -6.57
C ASP A 432 86.16 -50.64 -6.85
N GLN A 433 85.58 -51.84 -7.03
CA GLN A 433 86.34 -53.03 -7.45
C GLN A 433 86.97 -52.85 -8.84
N ILE A 434 86.25 -52.27 -9.80
CA ILE A 434 86.78 -51.98 -11.14
C ILE A 434 87.94 -50.98 -11.04
N VAL A 435 87.78 -49.89 -10.30
CA VAL A 435 88.83 -48.88 -10.10
C VAL A 435 90.06 -49.48 -9.40
N ALA A 436 89.86 -50.35 -8.39
CA ALA A 436 90.95 -51.09 -7.75
C ALA A 436 91.67 -52.03 -8.73
N MET A 437 90.92 -52.67 -9.63
CA MET A 437 91.48 -53.53 -10.67
C MET A 437 92.23 -52.73 -11.75
N GLU A 438 91.75 -51.56 -12.16
CA GLU A 438 92.42 -50.70 -13.16
C GLU A 438 93.69 -50.03 -12.59
N SER A 439 93.70 -49.73 -11.29
CA SER A 439 94.86 -49.16 -10.58
C SER A 439 95.90 -50.21 -10.17
N SER A 440 95.59 -51.50 -10.31
CA SER A 440 96.53 -52.58 -10.04
C SER A 440 97.73 -52.52 -10.99
N LYS A 441 98.94 -52.74 -10.43
CA LYS A 441 100.20 -52.85 -11.18
C LYS A 441 100.09 -53.81 -12.35
N PHE A 442 99.33 -54.89 -12.21
CA PHE A 442 99.14 -55.87 -13.28
C PHE A 442 98.41 -55.26 -14.48
N TRP A 443 97.36 -54.47 -14.24
CA TRP A 443 96.58 -53.85 -15.30
C TRP A 443 97.36 -52.72 -15.99
N GLN A 444 98.11 -51.92 -15.22
CA GLN A 444 99.04 -50.92 -15.76
C GLN A 444 100.14 -51.56 -16.61
N LEU A 445 100.76 -52.65 -16.15
CA LEU A 445 101.77 -53.41 -16.91
C LEU A 445 101.17 -54.03 -18.18
N ARG A 446 99.95 -54.60 -18.10
CA ARG A 446 99.23 -55.12 -19.26
C ARG A 446 99.01 -54.02 -20.31
N ASN A 447 98.59 -52.83 -19.91
CA ASN A 447 98.38 -51.72 -20.84
C ASN A 447 99.68 -51.15 -21.40
N GLN A 448 100.74 -51.05 -20.58
CA GLN A 448 102.07 -50.69 -21.07
C GLN A 448 102.58 -51.72 -22.08
N TRP A 449 102.36 -53.02 -21.82
CA TRP A 449 102.68 -54.09 -22.76
C TRP A 449 101.86 -53.99 -24.05
N LEU A 450 100.55 -53.75 -23.98
CA LEU A 450 99.70 -53.56 -25.16
C LEU A 450 100.13 -52.34 -25.98
N ALA A 451 100.51 -51.24 -25.32
CA ALA A 451 101.02 -50.04 -25.98
C ALA A 451 102.40 -50.26 -26.62
N LEU A 452 103.32 -50.94 -25.92
CA LEU A 452 104.64 -51.32 -26.43
C LEU A 452 104.50 -52.27 -27.62
N ARG A 453 103.63 -53.27 -27.51
CA ARG A 453 103.31 -54.22 -28.57
C ARG A 453 102.78 -53.52 -29.82
N LYS A 454 101.86 -52.55 -29.65
CA LYS A 454 101.33 -51.72 -30.75
C LYS A 454 102.42 -50.87 -31.40
N ARG A 455 103.40 -50.36 -30.62
CA ARG A 455 104.59 -49.65 -31.15
C ARG A 455 105.56 -50.56 -31.90
N LEU A 456 105.75 -51.79 -31.43
CA LEU A 456 106.67 -52.77 -32.03
C LEU A 456 106.09 -53.50 -33.26
N ARG A 457 104.84 -53.19 -33.66
CA ARG A 457 104.13 -53.86 -34.77
C ARG A 457 104.20 -55.40 -34.71
N LEU A 458 104.20 -55.95 -33.49
CA LEU A 458 104.22 -57.39 -33.30
C LEU A 458 102.82 -57.95 -33.64
N PRO A 459 102.71 -58.94 -34.55
CA PRO A 459 101.42 -59.54 -34.90
C PRO A 459 100.72 -60.22 -33.70
N GLY A 460 99.41 -60.45 -33.89
CA GLY A 460 98.37 -60.79 -32.90
C GLY A 460 98.58 -62.06 -32.09
#